data_AF-A0A445LIE9-F1
#
_entry.id   AF-A0A445LIE9-F1
#
_cell.length_a   1.000
_cell.length_b   1.000
_cell.length_c   1.000
_cell.angle_alpha   90.00
_cell.angle_beta   90.00
_cell.angle_gamma   90.00
#
_symmetry.space_group_name_H-M   'P 1'
#
loop_
_entity.id
_entity.type
_entity.pdbx_description
1 polymer ?
#
loop_
_entity_poly.entity_id
_entity_poly.type
_entity_poly.pdbx_seq_one_letter_code
_entity_poly.pdbx_strand_id
1 'polypeptide(L)'
;MYISNCKQEHEHSKNVNGLPLYIYTSLSLSTILFNSSLSFVIIVGAGVSGISAAKLLAENGVKDLVILEASNCIGGRIRKENFGGVSVELGAGWIVGVGGKESNPIWELVAEYGLRTCFSDYTNVPYNIYDRSGKIFSSGIAADSYKKAVDSAIRNLTNQEEADRQGNSSKTTEPPSSPLELAIDFILHDFEMAEAVPISTFTAFGEREFLVADERGFDYLVYKMAEDFLLTSEGKILDTRLKLNHVVREIEHRGSGVRVITEDDCIYEANYVLVSVSIGVLQSNLVAFHPPLPRWKLEAIEKCDVTVYTKIFLKFPYQFWPSGPGNEFFIYAHDQRGYYTFWQVPDKQRFLNRKQSQEENHLCYSYQRRALPPPSSQVVLRNSL
;
A
#
# COMPACT_ATOMS: atom_id res chain seq x y z
N MET A 1 -19.63 61.96 -10.37
CA MET A 1 -19.49 63.15 -9.48
C MET A 1 -18.16 63.03 -8.76
N TYR A 2 -17.11 63.63 -9.32
CA TYR A 2 -16.45 64.87 -8.82
C TYR A 2 -16.08 64.78 -7.33
N ILE A 3 -14.81 64.48 -7.01
CA ILE A 3 -13.71 65.44 -6.71
C ILE A 3 -14.05 66.36 -5.52
N SER A 4 -13.21 66.31 -4.47
CA SER A 4 -12.48 67.47 -3.90
C SER A 4 -12.29 67.41 -2.37
N ASN A 5 -11.02 67.34 -1.96
CA ASN A 5 -10.34 68.10 -0.91
C ASN A 5 -11.05 68.58 0.37
N CYS A 6 -10.46 68.13 1.50
CA CYS A 6 -9.70 68.94 2.46
C CYS A 6 -10.36 70.18 3.08
N LYS A 7 -10.51 70.16 4.42
CA LYS A 7 -10.11 71.26 5.32
C LYS A 7 -10.16 70.83 6.79
N GLN A 8 -9.04 71.06 7.48
CA GLN A 8 -8.98 71.20 8.93
C GLN A 8 -9.60 72.54 9.31
N GLU A 9 -10.40 72.56 10.38
CA GLU A 9 -10.60 73.76 11.20
C GLU A 9 -10.46 73.36 12.68
N HIS A 10 -9.56 74.06 13.36
CA HIS A 10 -9.42 74.10 14.81
C HIS A 10 -10.41 75.15 15.33
N GLU A 11 -11.20 74.80 16.35
CA GLU A 11 -11.78 75.80 17.25
C GLU A 11 -11.72 75.33 18.71
N HIS A 12 -11.19 76.22 19.54
CA HIS A 12 -11.09 76.14 20.99
C HIS A 12 -12.40 76.61 21.62
N SER A 13 -12.97 75.85 22.57
CA SER A 13 -13.75 76.45 23.67
C SER A 13 -13.94 75.51 24.88
N LYS A 14 -13.26 75.89 25.96
CA LYS A 14 -13.69 75.98 27.38
C LYS A 14 -14.36 74.77 28.07
N ASN A 15 -13.59 74.24 29.04
CA ASN A 15 -13.92 73.76 30.40
C ASN A 15 -15.36 73.36 30.73
N VAL A 16 -15.51 72.21 31.41
CA VAL A 16 -16.06 72.11 32.78
C VAL A 16 -15.98 70.63 33.29
N ASN A 17 -15.35 70.48 34.46
CA ASN A 17 -15.53 69.45 35.51
C ASN A 17 -15.24 67.96 35.25
N GLY A 18 -14.07 67.51 35.72
CA GLY A 18 -13.92 66.57 36.83
C GLY A 18 -14.37 65.11 36.64
N LEU A 19 -13.39 64.18 36.59
CA LEU A 19 -13.38 62.81 37.13
C LEU A 19 -11.95 62.21 36.95
N PRO A 20 -11.50 61.27 37.79
CA PRO A 20 -10.10 60.86 37.86
C PRO A 20 -9.65 60.01 36.66
N LEU A 21 -8.45 60.32 36.17
CA LEU A 21 -7.78 59.71 35.02
C LEU A 21 -7.29 58.29 35.40
N TYR A 22 -7.93 57.26 34.85
CA TYR A 22 -7.38 55.90 34.85
C TYR A 22 -6.23 55.85 33.85
N ILE A 23 -5.01 55.65 34.35
CA ILE A 23 -3.82 55.38 33.53
C ILE A 23 -3.99 54.00 32.92
N TYR A 24 -4.49 53.92 31.69
CA TYR A 24 -4.30 52.75 30.84
C TYR A 24 -2.91 52.85 30.23
N THR A 25 -1.94 52.14 30.81
CA THR A 25 -0.68 51.86 30.13
C THR A 25 -0.99 51.02 28.89
N SER A 26 -0.88 51.61 27.70
CA SER A 26 -0.90 50.83 26.47
C SER A 26 0.39 50.00 26.44
N LEU A 27 0.31 48.74 26.87
CA LEU A 27 1.27 47.74 26.41
C LEU A 27 1.05 47.59 24.91
N SER A 28 1.92 48.20 24.11
CA SER A 28 2.10 47.77 22.74
C SER A 28 2.63 46.34 22.79
N LEU A 29 1.72 45.37 22.71
CA LEU A 29 2.05 44.04 22.24
C LEU A 29 2.49 44.22 20.79
N SER A 30 3.78 44.47 20.60
CA SER A 30 4.47 44.13 19.37
C SER A 30 4.27 42.64 19.21
N THR A 31 3.23 42.28 18.47
CA THR A 31 3.07 40.95 17.91
C THR A 31 4.36 40.70 17.12
N ILE A 32 5.26 39.93 17.72
CA ILE A 32 6.28 39.24 16.97
C ILE A 32 5.47 38.36 16.04
N LEU A 33 5.28 38.83 14.81
CA LEU A 33 4.87 37.98 13.71
C LEU A 33 5.97 36.92 13.65
N PHE A 34 5.71 35.76 14.24
CA PHE A 34 6.41 34.56 13.88
C PHE A 34 6.21 34.46 12.36
N ASN A 35 7.22 34.83 11.61
CA ASN A 35 7.34 34.51 10.21
C ASN A 35 7.55 32.99 10.17
N SER A 36 6.48 32.23 10.44
CA SER A 36 6.40 30.86 10.00
C SER A 36 6.55 30.97 8.50
N SER A 37 7.74 30.67 8.00
CA SER A 37 7.92 30.37 6.59
C SER A 37 6.97 29.20 6.32
N LEU A 38 5.74 29.51 5.90
CA LEU A 38 4.74 28.53 5.51
C LEU A 38 5.43 27.65 4.48
N SER A 39 5.80 26.45 4.91
CA SER A 39 6.57 25.54 4.10
C SER A 39 5.58 24.88 3.18
N PHE A 40 5.60 25.26 1.91
CA PHE A 40 4.79 24.59 0.91
C PHE A 40 5.46 23.25 0.55
N VAL A 41 4.67 22.18 0.56
CA VAL A 41 5.15 20.81 0.29
C VAL A 41 4.36 20.18 -0.86
N ILE A 42 5.08 19.69 -1.89
CA ILE A 42 4.49 18.84 -2.93
C ILE A 42 4.69 17.39 -2.56
N ILE A 43 3.64 16.58 -2.63
CA ILE A 43 3.68 15.13 -2.42
C ILE A 43 3.36 14.46 -3.75
N VAL A 44 4.26 13.59 -4.22
CA VAL A 44 4.08 12.84 -5.46
C VAL A 44 3.64 11.41 -5.13
N GLY A 45 2.41 11.07 -5.50
CA GLY A 45 1.72 9.82 -5.22
C GLY A 45 0.73 9.92 -4.05
N ALA A 46 -0.49 9.44 -4.26
CA ALA A 46 -1.57 9.36 -3.27
C ALA A 46 -1.86 7.91 -2.85
N GLY A 47 -0.82 7.07 -2.79
CA GLY A 47 -0.88 5.79 -2.09
C GLY A 47 -0.86 5.95 -0.57
N VAL A 48 -0.93 4.85 0.17
CA VAL A 48 -0.91 4.88 1.66
C VAL A 48 0.28 5.68 2.21
N SER A 49 1.48 5.56 1.62
CA SER A 49 2.66 6.31 2.07
C SER A 49 2.50 7.83 1.89
N GLY A 50 2.05 8.28 0.72
CA GLY A 50 1.85 9.71 0.44
C GLY A 50 0.72 10.31 1.27
N ILE A 51 -0.40 9.60 1.42
CA ILE A 51 -1.53 10.04 2.25
C ILE A 51 -1.15 10.08 3.74
N SER A 52 -0.43 9.08 4.26
CA SER A 52 0.09 9.10 5.63
C SER A 52 1.00 10.30 5.88
N ALA A 53 1.93 10.59 4.96
CA ALA A 53 2.83 11.72 5.08
C ALA A 53 2.05 13.05 5.04
N ALA A 54 1.10 13.19 4.13
CA ALA A 54 0.23 14.37 4.03
C ALA A 54 -0.60 14.61 5.30
N LYS A 55 -1.20 13.54 5.84
CA LYS A 55 -1.94 13.57 7.12
C LYS A 55 -1.04 14.06 8.25
N LEU A 56 0.13 13.45 8.41
CA LEU A 56 1.07 13.82 9.48
C LEU A 56 1.56 15.27 9.34
N LEU A 57 1.86 15.73 8.12
CA LEU A 57 2.23 17.12 7.87
C LEU A 57 1.09 18.08 8.25
N ALA A 58 -0.14 17.77 7.86
CA ALA A 58 -1.31 18.59 8.17
C ALA A 58 -1.59 18.64 9.68
N GLU A 59 -1.49 17.51 10.38
CA GLU A 59 -1.63 17.41 11.85
C GLU A 59 -0.55 18.22 12.59
N ASN A 60 0.65 18.33 12.02
CA ASN A 60 1.74 19.13 12.55
C ASN A 60 1.74 20.59 12.04
N GLY A 61 0.63 21.04 11.46
CA GLY A 61 0.40 22.45 11.08
C GLY A 61 0.90 22.86 9.70
N VAL A 62 1.47 21.95 8.92
CA VAL A 62 1.84 22.19 7.52
C VAL A 62 0.61 22.03 6.64
N LYS A 63 -0.17 23.11 6.50
CA LYS A 63 -1.43 23.11 5.74
C LYS A 63 -1.27 23.39 4.26
N ASP A 64 -0.20 24.09 3.91
CA ASP A 64 0.13 24.42 2.53
C ASP A 64 0.83 23.22 1.90
N LEU A 65 0.05 22.34 1.29
CA LEU A 65 0.55 21.17 0.58
C LEU A 65 -0.33 20.84 -0.63
N VAL A 66 0.24 20.16 -1.61
CA VAL A 66 -0.48 19.61 -2.76
C VAL A 66 -0.02 18.17 -3.00
N ILE A 67 -0.97 17.29 -3.32
CA ILE A 67 -0.74 15.88 -3.62
C ILE A 67 -1.01 15.68 -5.11
N LEU A 68 0.01 15.27 -5.85
CA LEU A 68 -0.07 14.96 -7.29
C LEU A 68 -0.11 13.45 -7.46
N GLU A 69 -1.23 12.94 -7.95
CA GLU A 69 -1.46 11.51 -8.19
C GLU A 69 -1.64 11.25 -9.68
N ALA A 70 -0.86 10.30 -10.18
CA ALA A 70 -0.84 9.96 -11.60
C ALA A 70 -2.17 9.31 -12.06
N SER A 71 -2.80 8.51 -11.20
CA SER A 71 -4.05 7.81 -11.54
C SER A 71 -5.29 8.66 -11.24
N ASN A 72 -6.45 8.14 -11.61
CA ASN A 72 -7.75 8.75 -11.37
C ASN A 72 -8.32 8.45 -9.97
N CYS A 73 -7.56 7.82 -9.07
CA CYS A 73 -7.98 7.48 -7.72
C CYS A 73 -6.79 7.48 -6.74
N ILE A 74 -7.07 7.55 -5.44
CA ILE A 74 -6.06 7.34 -4.40
C ILE A 74 -5.86 5.84 -4.12
N GLY A 75 -4.93 5.49 -3.24
CA GLY A 75 -4.72 4.13 -2.73
C GLY A 75 -3.58 3.37 -3.42
N GLY A 76 -3.29 3.69 -4.68
CA GLY A 76 -2.19 3.09 -5.44
C GLY A 76 -2.33 1.57 -5.56
N ARG A 77 -1.50 0.81 -4.83
CA ARG A 77 -1.53 -0.66 -4.81
C ARG A 77 -2.60 -1.25 -3.88
N ILE A 78 -3.34 -0.42 -3.14
CA ILE A 78 -4.55 -0.82 -2.43
C ILE A 78 -5.71 -0.43 -3.34
N ARG A 79 -6.27 -1.43 -4.04
CA ARG A 79 -7.28 -1.20 -5.07
C ARG A 79 -8.26 -2.36 -5.11
N LYS A 80 -9.54 -2.00 -5.17
CA LYS A 80 -10.65 -2.93 -5.34
C LYS A 80 -11.30 -2.80 -6.72
N GLU A 81 -12.15 -3.76 -7.03
CA GLU A 81 -13.09 -3.72 -8.15
C GLU A 81 -14.39 -4.45 -7.80
N ASN A 82 -15.48 -4.13 -8.49
CA ASN A 82 -16.70 -4.94 -8.41
C ASN A 82 -16.60 -6.08 -9.42
N PHE A 83 -16.58 -7.31 -8.92
CA PHE A 83 -16.58 -8.50 -9.76
C PHE A 83 -17.72 -9.44 -9.35
N GLY A 84 -18.62 -9.70 -10.29
CA GLY A 84 -19.68 -10.69 -10.08
C GLY A 84 -20.65 -10.35 -8.95
N GLY A 85 -20.81 -9.07 -8.58
CA GLY A 85 -21.72 -8.62 -7.51
C GLY A 85 -21.04 -8.43 -6.15
N VAL A 86 -19.73 -8.67 -6.06
CA VAL A 86 -18.97 -8.49 -4.81
C VAL A 86 -17.77 -7.58 -5.03
N SER A 87 -17.29 -6.95 -3.95
CA SER A 87 -16.04 -6.21 -3.95
C SER A 87 -14.87 -7.18 -3.82
N VAL A 88 -13.91 -7.10 -4.73
CA VAL A 88 -12.67 -7.90 -4.71
C VAL A 88 -11.45 -7.00 -4.65
N GLU A 89 -10.44 -7.40 -3.88
CA GLU A 89 -9.16 -6.67 -3.77
C GLU A 89 -8.20 -7.10 -4.87
N LEU A 90 -7.96 -6.22 -5.85
CA LEU A 90 -6.99 -6.45 -6.93
C LEU A 90 -5.55 -6.39 -6.42
N GLY A 91 -5.30 -5.56 -5.40
CA GLY A 91 -3.99 -5.32 -4.82
C GLY A 91 -3.86 -5.89 -3.41
N ALA A 92 -3.39 -5.07 -2.46
CA ALA A 92 -3.35 -5.48 -1.06
C ALA A 92 -4.75 -5.86 -0.55
N GLY A 93 -4.86 -6.94 0.23
CA GLY A 93 -6.11 -7.35 0.87
C GLY A 93 -5.93 -7.94 2.27
N TRP A 94 -4.68 -8.18 2.71
CA TRP A 94 -4.35 -8.82 3.97
C TRP A 94 -3.68 -7.85 4.91
N ILE A 95 -3.97 -8.03 6.19
CA ILE A 95 -3.24 -7.45 7.31
C ILE A 95 -2.38 -8.58 7.87
N VAL A 96 -1.10 -8.52 7.55
CA VAL A 96 -0.12 -9.52 7.95
C VAL A 96 0.52 -9.09 9.26
N GLY A 97 0.52 -9.99 10.24
CA GLY A 97 1.12 -9.78 11.54
C GLY A 97 0.19 -9.13 12.55
N VAL A 98 -0.52 -9.96 13.32
CA VAL A 98 -1.46 -9.54 14.37
C VAL A 98 -1.32 -10.41 15.63
N GLY A 99 -1.30 -9.77 16.80
CA GLY A 99 -1.23 -10.44 18.10
C GLY A 99 0.17 -10.68 18.66
N GLY A 100 1.17 -9.99 18.12
CA GLY A 100 2.54 -9.96 18.64
C GLY A 100 2.72 -8.99 19.80
N LYS A 101 3.99 -8.66 20.08
CA LYS A 101 4.37 -7.75 21.17
C LYS A 101 3.97 -6.32 20.87
N GLU A 102 4.18 -5.92 19.62
CA GLU A 102 3.77 -4.62 19.11
C GLU A 102 2.48 -4.78 18.31
N SER A 103 1.65 -3.74 18.35
CA SER A 103 0.43 -3.68 17.57
C SER A 103 0.75 -3.18 16.16
N ASN A 104 0.22 -3.87 15.15
CA ASN A 104 0.39 -3.45 13.76
C ASN A 104 -0.43 -2.17 13.52
N PRO A 105 0.17 -1.06 13.05
CA PRO A 105 -0.55 0.20 12.85
C PRO A 105 -1.76 0.08 11.90
N ILE A 106 -1.68 -0.81 10.90
CA ILE A 106 -2.80 -1.05 9.99
C ILE A 106 -3.94 -1.78 10.70
N TRP A 107 -3.63 -2.68 11.64
CA TRP A 107 -4.63 -3.36 12.44
C TRP A 107 -5.41 -2.37 13.33
N GLU A 108 -4.72 -1.38 13.90
CA GLU A 108 -5.35 -0.32 14.69
C GLU A 108 -6.30 0.54 13.85
N LEU A 109 -5.84 1.00 12.67
CA LEU A 109 -6.66 1.80 11.76
C LEU A 109 -7.90 1.04 11.26
N VAL A 110 -7.75 -0.25 10.98
CA VAL A 110 -8.87 -1.11 10.56
C VAL A 110 -9.91 -1.23 11.67
N ALA A 111 -9.48 -1.38 12.93
CA ALA A 111 -10.37 -1.39 14.07
C ALA A 111 -11.04 -0.03 14.29
N GLU A 112 -10.28 1.07 14.21
CA GLU A 112 -10.75 2.44 14.36
C GLU A 112 -11.83 2.80 13.33
N TYR A 113 -11.60 2.46 12.06
CA TYR A 113 -12.52 2.74 10.96
C TYR A 113 -13.62 1.68 10.79
N GLY A 114 -13.63 0.68 11.67
CA GLY A 114 -14.64 -0.37 11.75
C GLY A 114 -14.71 -1.23 10.48
N LEU A 115 -13.57 -1.53 9.86
CA LEU A 115 -13.47 -2.42 8.70
C LEU A 115 -13.64 -3.88 9.12
N ARG A 116 -14.49 -4.62 8.42
CA ARG A 116 -14.70 -6.06 8.66
C ARG A 116 -13.47 -6.86 8.20
N THR A 117 -12.96 -7.70 9.08
CA THR A 117 -11.85 -8.62 8.79
C THR A 117 -12.22 -10.07 9.05
N CYS A 118 -11.47 -10.99 8.45
CA CYS A 118 -11.61 -12.43 8.62
C CYS A 118 -10.23 -13.03 8.85
N PHE A 119 -10.09 -13.84 9.91
CA PHE A 119 -8.86 -14.59 10.14
C PHE A 119 -8.65 -15.60 9.01
N SER A 120 -7.47 -15.56 8.39
CA SER A 120 -7.06 -16.52 7.36
C SER A 120 -6.36 -17.70 8.02
N ASP A 121 -6.99 -18.88 7.92
CA ASP A 121 -6.51 -20.09 8.56
C ASP A 121 -5.79 -21.01 7.57
N TYR A 122 -4.46 -20.93 7.57
CA TYR A 122 -3.60 -21.75 6.70
C TYR A 122 -3.32 -23.15 7.24
N THR A 123 -3.82 -23.52 8.43
CA THR A 123 -3.48 -24.80 9.09
C THR A 123 -3.83 -26.03 8.26
N ASN A 124 -4.87 -25.94 7.42
CA ASN A 124 -5.34 -27.04 6.58
C ASN A 124 -4.69 -27.09 5.19
N VAL A 125 -3.89 -26.08 4.80
CA VAL A 125 -3.23 -26.02 3.49
C VAL A 125 -2.42 -27.30 3.17
N PRO A 126 -1.59 -27.85 4.08
CA PRO A 126 -0.82 -29.07 3.80
C PRO A 126 -1.68 -30.32 3.60
N TYR A 127 -2.94 -30.29 4.03
CA TYR A 127 -3.89 -31.39 3.92
C TYR A 127 -4.82 -31.24 2.70
N ASN A 128 -4.90 -30.04 2.12
CA ASN A 128 -5.76 -29.70 0.98
C ASN A 128 -4.96 -29.58 -0.32
N ILE A 129 -4.15 -30.59 -0.63
CA ILE A 129 -3.38 -30.64 -1.89
C ILE A 129 -4.07 -31.58 -2.87
N TYR A 130 -4.44 -31.07 -4.05
CA TYR A 130 -5.16 -31.80 -5.08
C TYR A 130 -4.27 -32.03 -6.30
N ASP A 131 -4.36 -33.22 -6.89
CA ASP A 131 -3.69 -33.54 -8.15
C ASP A 131 -4.49 -33.02 -9.37
N ARG A 132 -3.94 -33.24 -10.58
CA ARG A 132 -4.57 -32.86 -11.85
C ARG A 132 -5.93 -33.50 -12.11
N SER A 133 -6.24 -34.62 -11.46
CA SER A 133 -7.56 -35.27 -11.56
C SER A 133 -8.60 -34.68 -10.59
N GLY A 134 -8.18 -33.76 -9.72
CA GLY A 134 -9.00 -33.22 -8.63
C GLY A 134 -9.07 -34.15 -7.42
N LYS A 135 -8.22 -35.18 -7.35
CA LYS A 135 -8.14 -36.07 -6.19
C LYS A 135 -7.16 -35.49 -5.18
N ILE A 136 -7.57 -35.49 -3.92
CA ILE A 136 -6.70 -35.10 -2.82
C ILE A 136 -5.56 -36.11 -2.64
N PHE A 137 -4.33 -35.62 -2.44
CA PHE A 137 -3.23 -36.46 -2.02
C PHE A 137 -3.53 -37.08 -0.65
N SER A 138 -2.97 -38.25 -0.37
CA SER A 138 -3.07 -38.83 0.98
C SER A 138 -2.56 -37.81 2.00
N SER A 139 -3.42 -37.46 2.96
CA SER A 139 -3.14 -36.41 3.95
C SER A 139 -1.81 -36.60 4.68
N GLY A 140 -1.48 -37.86 5.02
CA GLY A 140 -0.18 -38.19 5.63
C GLY A 140 0.99 -37.88 4.70
N ILE A 141 0.92 -38.28 3.43
CA ILE A 141 2.00 -38.07 2.46
C ILE A 141 2.19 -36.58 2.16
N ALA A 142 1.10 -35.87 1.89
CA ALA A 142 1.13 -34.44 1.56
C ALA A 142 1.65 -33.59 2.74
N ALA A 143 1.08 -33.78 3.93
CA ALA A 143 1.48 -33.03 5.11
C ALA A 143 2.92 -33.35 5.53
N ASP A 144 3.35 -34.60 5.46
CA ASP A 144 4.74 -34.98 5.76
C ASP A 144 5.72 -34.38 4.75
N SER A 145 5.36 -34.37 3.46
CA SER A 145 6.19 -33.77 2.41
C SER A 145 6.30 -32.25 2.60
N TYR A 146 5.19 -31.58 2.88
CA TYR A 146 5.15 -30.16 3.18
C TYR A 146 6.01 -29.82 4.38
N LYS A 147 5.83 -30.55 5.49
CA LYS A 147 6.62 -30.35 6.72
C LYS A 147 8.11 -30.54 6.49
N LYS A 148 8.51 -31.62 5.79
CA LYS A 148 9.92 -31.86 5.44
C LYS A 148 10.51 -30.73 4.61
N ALA A 149 9.75 -30.18 3.66
CA ALA A 149 10.19 -29.07 2.83
C ALA A 149 10.36 -27.78 3.66
N VAL A 150 9.40 -27.46 4.55
CA VAL A 150 9.51 -26.35 5.51
C VAL A 150 10.74 -26.51 6.41
N ASP A 151 10.91 -27.67 7.03
CA ASP A 151 12.06 -27.97 7.90
C ASP A 151 13.39 -27.89 7.13
N SER A 152 13.39 -28.22 5.84
CA SER A 152 14.56 -28.07 4.96
C SER A 152 14.84 -26.61 4.63
N ALA A 153 13.81 -25.84 4.29
CA ALA A 153 13.93 -24.41 3.97
C ALA A 153 14.47 -23.63 5.18
N ILE A 154 13.94 -23.87 6.38
CA ILE A 154 14.41 -23.25 7.63
C ILE A 154 15.89 -23.57 7.87
N ARG A 155 16.29 -24.85 7.76
CA ARG A 155 17.69 -25.25 7.93
C ARG A 155 18.61 -24.60 6.91
N ASN A 156 18.18 -24.51 5.64
CA ASN A 156 18.96 -23.89 4.59
C ASN A 156 19.18 -22.40 4.87
N LEU A 157 18.15 -21.68 5.34
CA LEU A 157 18.27 -20.27 5.71
C LEU A 157 19.24 -20.07 6.88
N THR A 158 19.14 -20.88 7.95
CA THR A 158 20.09 -20.82 9.07
C THR A 158 21.53 -21.08 8.61
N ASN A 159 21.74 -22.10 7.77
CA ASN A 159 23.06 -22.42 7.24
C ASN A 159 23.59 -21.35 6.27
N GLN A 160 22.71 -20.69 5.51
CA GLN A 160 23.08 -19.64 4.57
C GLN A 160 23.50 -18.36 5.30
N GLU A 161 22.81 -17.99 6.38
CA GLU A 161 23.25 -16.90 7.27
C GLU A 161 24.64 -17.16 7.90
N GLU A 162 24.96 -18.42 8.18
CA GLU A 162 26.27 -18.84 8.69
C GLU A 162 27.34 -18.88 7.57
N ALA A 163 26.95 -19.32 6.37
CA ALA A 163 27.81 -19.45 5.21
C ALA A 163 28.16 -18.08 4.59
N ASP A 164 27.23 -17.13 4.53
CA ASP A 164 27.46 -15.75 4.08
C ASP A 164 28.42 -15.02 5.03
N ARG A 165 28.46 -15.40 6.31
CA ARG A 165 29.48 -14.94 7.27
C ARG A 165 30.85 -15.58 7.07
N GLN A 166 30.94 -16.73 6.40
CA GLN A 166 32.16 -17.55 6.28
C GLN A 166 32.65 -17.74 4.83
N GLY A 167 31.96 -17.21 3.82
CA GLY A 167 32.37 -17.25 2.41
C GLY A 167 32.31 -18.63 1.73
N ASN A 168 31.44 -19.55 2.19
CA ASN A 168 31.33 -20.91 1.63
C ASN A 168 30.01 -21.11 0.85
N SER A 169 30.04 -21.88 -0.24
CA SER A 169 28.85 -22.22 -1.04
C SER A 169 28.02 -23.34 -0.40
N SER A 170 26.68 -23.18 -0.35
CA SER A 170 25.77 -24.18 0.21
C SER A 170 25.59 -25.42 -0.68
N LYS A 171 25.19 -26.54 -0.05
CA LYS A 171 24.85 -27.81 -0.72
C LYS A 171 23.61 -27.66 -1.58
N THR A 172 23.69 -28.14 -2.83
CA THR A 172 22.54 -28.28 -3.73
C THR A 172 21.62 -29.40 -3.26
N THR A 173 20.40 -29.06 -2.84
CA THR A 173 19.27 -30.00 -2.77
C THR A 173 18.88 -30.44 -4.18
N GLU A 174 18.45 -31.70 -4.33
CA GLU A 174 17.88 -32.17 -5.59
C GLU A 174 16.65 -31.32 -5.96
N PRO A 175 16.48 -30.96 -7.24
CA PRO A 175 15.36 -30.14 -7.66
C PRO A 175 14.02 -30.90 -7.48
N PRO A 176 12.92 -30.19 -7.17
CA PRO A 176 11.61 -30.80 -7.06
C PRO A 176 11.24 -31.51 -8.37
N SER A 177 10.72 -32.73 -8.27
CA SER A 177 10.55 -33.61 -9.43
C SER A 177 9.11 -34.08 -9.63
N SER A 178 8.34 -34.24 -8.56
CA SER A 178 6.93 -34.62 -8.61
C SER A 178 6.01 -33.38 -8.59
N PRO A 179 4.76 -33.48 -9.09
CA PRO A 179 3.80 -32.39 -9.02
C PRO A 179 3.56 -31.87 -7.60
N LEU A 180 3.58 -32.77 -6.61
CA LEU A 180 3.46 -32.43 -5.19
C LEU A 180 4.66 -31.58 -4.73
N GLU A 181 5.88 -32.00 -5.05
CA GLU A 181 7.10 -31.27 -4.72
C GLU A 181 7.16 -29.92 -5.44
N LEU A 182 6.80 -29.85 -6.71
CA LEU A 182 6.76 -28.61 -7.48
C LEU A 182 5.76 -27.61 -6.90
N ALA A 183 4.61 -28.08 -6.42
CA ALA A 183 3.61 -27.25 -5.78
C ALA A 183 4.11 -26.72 -4.42
N ILE A 184 4.64 -27.58 -3.57
CA ILE A 184 5.21 -27.20 -2.27
C ILE A 184 6.37 -26.21 -2.46
N ASP A 185 7.26 -26.49 -3.41
CA ASP A 185 8.40 -25.64 -3.70
C ASP A 185 7.99 -24.23 -4.15
N PHE A 186 6.93 -24.12 -4.98
CA PHE A 186 6.37 -22.83 -5.33
C PHE A 186 5.82 -22.07 -4.10
N ILE A 187 5.11 -22.75 -3.20
CA ILE A 187 4.57 -22.13 -1.99
C ILE A 187 5.67 -21.59 -1.08
N LEU A 188 6.78 -22.30 -0.93
CA LEU A 188 7.85 -21.91 -0.02
C LEU A 188 8.74 -20.80 -0.55
N HIS A 189 8.89 -20.66 -1.88
CA HIS A 189 9.89 -19.76 -2.46
C HIS A 189 9.30 -18.62 -3.30
N ASP A 190 8.11 -18.81 -3.88
CA ASP A 190 7.57 -17.93 -4.92
C ASP A 190 6.14 -17.44 -4.64
N PHE A 191 5.48 -17.95 -3.60
CA PHE A 191 4.20 -17.42 -3.14
C PHE A 191 4.37 -16.06 -2.43
N GLU A 192 3.29 -15.47 -1.90
CA GLU A 192 3.20 -14.07 -1.45
C GLU A 192 4.31 -13.60 -0.50
N MET A 193 4.99 -14.52 0.21
CA MET A 193 6.07 -14.21 1.14
C MET A 193 7.43 -14.63 0.58
N ALA A 194 7.98 -13.80 -0.33
CA ALA A 194 9.35 -13.95 -0.84
C ALA A 194 10.40 -13.28 0.07
N GLU A 195 10.13 -13.20 1.39
CA GLU A 195 11.06 -12.64 2.37
C GLU A 195 11.86 -13.76 3.06
N ALA A 196 13.11 -13.45 3.40
CA ALA A 196 13.93 -14.36 4.20
C ALA A 196 13.35 -14.48 5.62
N VAL A 197 13.33 -15.71 6.15
CA VAL A 197 12.95 -15.98 7.54
C VAL A 197 14.12 -15.57 8.46
N PRO A 198 13.88 -14.91 9.60
CA PRO A 198 12.58 -14.54 10.14
C PRO A 198 11.97 -13.31 9.45
N ILE A 199 10.70 -13.42 9.06
CA ILE A 199 9.95 -12.31 8.46
C ILE A 199 9.77 -11.23 9.54
N SER A 200 10.25 -10.03 9.25
CA SER A 200 10.30 -8.93 10.21
C SER A 200 8.92 -8.56 10.75
N THR A 201 7.91 -8.52 9.87
CA THR A 201 6.51 -8.28 10.22
C THR A 201 5.99 -9.29 11.24
N PHE A 202 6.28 -10.58 11.05
CA PHE A 202 5.82 -11.62 11.99
C PHE A 202 6.53 -11.53 13.33
N THR A 203 7.83 -11.25 13.31
CA THR A 203 8.64 -11.11 14.52
C THR A 203 8.16 -9.93 15.38
N ALA A 204 7.80 -8.81 14.75
CA ALA A 204 7.33 -7.61 15.44
C ALA A 204 5.86 -7.72 15.89
N PHE A 205 4.97 -8.09 14.97
CA PHE A 205 3.52 -7.90 15.12
C PHE A 205 2.74 -9.20 15.31
N GLY A 206 3.40 -10.36 15.32
CA GLY A 206 2.80 -11.69 15.52
C GLY A 206 2.55 -12.43 14.21
N GLU A 207 2.07 -13.68 14.28
CA GLU A 207 1.99 -14.56 13.10
C GLU A 207 0.59 -14.67 12.48
N ARG A 208 -0.42 -14.01 13.06
CA ARG A 208 -1.79 -14.10 12.54
C ARG A 208 -1.98 -13.14 11.37
N GLU A 209 -2.78 -13.59 10.41
CA GLU A 209 -3.14 -12.84 9.22
C GLU A 209 -4.65 -12.70 9.11
N PHE A 210 -5.10 -11.53 8.65
CA PHE A 210 -6.51 -11.23 8.49
C PHE A 210 -6.78 -10.65 7.10
N LEU A 211 -7.68 -11.28 6.34
CA LEU A 211 -8.21 -10.70 5.12
C LEU A 211 -9.20 -9.56 5.47
N VAL A 212 -9.10 -8.45 4.77
CA VAL A 212 -10.12 -7.40 4.77
C VAL A 212 -11.31 -7.91 3.94
N ALA A 213 -12.39 -8.22 4.64
CA ALA A 213 -13.59 -8.78 4.05
C ALA A 213 -14.71 -7.72 3.98
N ASP A 214 -14.40 -6.43 4.01
CA ASP A 214 -15.39 -5.36 4.01
C ASP A 214 -15.87 -5.03 2.59
N GLU A 215 -17.17 -4.75 2.42
CA GLU A 215 -17.72 -4.36 1.11
C GLU A 215 -17.26 -2.97 0.66
N ARG A 216 -16.84 -2.13 1.61
CA ARG A 216 -16.18 -0.86 1.34
C ARG A 216 -14.76 -1.07 0.81
N GLY A 217 -14.20 -2.27 0.90
CA GLY A 217 -12.85 -2.62 0.46
C GLY A 217 -11.74 -2.01 1.31
N PHE A 218 -10.52 -2.45 1.06
CA PHE A 218 -9.35 -2.04 1.84
C PHE A 218 -8.90 -0.62 1.50
N ASP A 219 -9.21 -0.14 0.28
CA ASP A 219 -8.96 1.24 -0.15
C ASP A 219 -9.72 2.27 0.71
N TYR A 220 -10.81 1.87 1.36
CA TYR A 220 -11.53 2.68 2.34
C TYR A 220 -10.65 3.16 3.50
N LEU A 221 -9.63 2.38 3.90
CA LEU A 221 -8.66 2.82 4.91
C LEU A 221 -7.93 4.09 4.44
N VAL A 222 -7.48 4.10 3.19
CA VAL A 222 -6.75 5.26 2.63
C VAL A 222 -7.68 6.46 2.47
N TYR A 223 -8.93 6.23 2.05
CA TYR A 223 -9.96 7.27 2.02
C TYR A 223 -10.19 7.89 3.41
N LYS A 224 -10.34 7.07 4.45
CA LYS A 224 -10.57 7.54 5.81
C LYS A 224 -9.40 8.35 6.37
N MET A 225 -8.17 7.92 6.09
CA MET A 225 -6.98 8.71 6.43
C MET A 225 -6.94 10.05 5.70
N ALA A 226 -7.40 10.10 4.44
CA ALA A 226 -7.47 11.34 3.68
C ALA A 226 -8.56 12.28 4.23
N GLU A 227 -9.69 11.74 4.67
CA GLU A 227 -10.82 12.50 5.24
C GLU A 227 -10.45 13.26 6.53
N ASP A 228 -9.45 12.79 7.27
CA ASP A 228 -8.99 13.46 8.50
C ASP A 228 -8.41 14.86 8.25
N PHE A 229 -7.92 15.13 7.04
CA PHE A 229 -7.27 16.40 6.71
C PHE A 229 -7.70 17.05 5.40
N LEU A 230 -8.37 16.34 4.50
CA LEU A 230 -8.91 16.85 3.24
C LEU A 230 -10.42 17.06 3.32
N LEU A 231 -10.93 18.07 2.61
CA LEU A 231 -12.37 18.26 2.42
C LEU A 231 -12.98 17.08 1.66
N THR A 232 -13.95 16.41 2.28
CA THR A 232 -14.74 15.34 1.67
C THR A 232 -16.24 15.66 1.67
N SER A 233 -16.97 15.03 0.75
CA SER A 233 -18.43 15.03 0.76
C SER A 233 -18.93 13.77 0.04
N GLU A 234 -19.93 13.09 0.62
CA GLU A 234 -20.59 11.92 0.03
C GLU A 234 -19.62 10.82 -0.47
N GLY A 235 -18.57 10.54 0.29
CA GLY A 235 -17.59 9.50 -0.07
C GLY A 235 -16.59 9.91 -1.17
N LYS A 236 -16.51 11.20 -1.50
CA LYS A 236 -15.57 11.77 -2.46
C LYS A 236 -14.68 12.81 -1.80
N ILE A 237 -13.42 12.87 -2.21
CA ILE A 237 -12.50 13.94 -1.82
C ILE A 237 -12.71 15.10 -2.79
N LEU A 238 -13.14 16.25 -2.27
CA LEU A 238 -13.39 17.48 -3.02
C LEU A 238 -12.29 18.53 -2.81
N ASP A 239 -11.28 18.19 -2.00
CA ASP A 239 -10.21 19.10 -1.64
C ASP A 239 -9.31 19.43 -2.82
N THR A 240 -9.13 20.72 -3.07
CA THR A 240 -8.31 21.22 -4.18
C THR A 240 -6.84 20.87 -4.06
N ARG A 241 -6.37 20.48 -2.87
CA ARG A 241 -4.98 20.03 -2.63
C ARG A 241 -4.70 18.65 -3.21
N LEU A 242 -5.71 17.83 -3.48
CA LEU A 242 -5.53 16.55 -4.18
C LEU A 242 -5.75 16.73 -5.68
N LYS A 243 -4.73 16.44 -6.48
CA LYS A 243 -4.77 16.50 -7.96
C LYS A 243 -4.60 15.09 -8.54
N LEU A 244 -5.72 14.49 -8.93
CA LEU A 244 -5.75 13.20 -9.64
C LEU A 244 -5.47 13.40 -11.13
N ASN A 245 -5.00 12.36 -11.82
CA ASN A 245 -4.58 12.40 -13.23
C ASN A 245 -3.46 13.41 -13.53
N HIS A 246 -2.60 13.69 -12.55
CA HIS A 246 -1.45 14.59 -12.71
C HIS A 246 -0.17 13.76 -12.64
N VAL A 247 0.27 13.29 -13.81
CA VAL A 247 1.47 12.46 -13.95
C VAL A 247 2.70 13.36 -13.85
N VAL A 248 3.47 13.24 -12.77
CA VAL A 248 4.75 13.96 -12.63
C VAL A 248 5.78 13.37 -13.59
N ARG A 249 6.45 14.21 -14.38
CA ARG A 249 7.49 13.83 -15.34
C ARG A 249 8.87 14.35 -14.99
N GLU A 250 8.96 15.51 -14.35
CA GLU A 250 10.25 16.09 -13.97
C GLU A 250 10.20 16.69 -12.56
N ILE A 251 11.29 16.51 -11.82
CA ILE A 251 11.51 17.10 -10.49
C ILE A 251 12.86 17.81 -10.51
N GLU A 252 12.82 19.13 -10.46
CA GLU A 252 13.99 19.97 -10.28
C GLU A 252 14.15 20.37 -8.81
N HIS A 253 15.32 20.15 -8.23
CA HIS A 253 15.67 20.63 -6.88
C HIS A 253 16.84 21.61 -6.96
N ARG A 254 16.64 22.78 -6.33
CA ARG A 254 17.58 23.90 -6.30
C ARG A 254 17.75 24.37 -4.85
N GLY A 255 18.79 25.16 -4.57
CA GLY A 255 19.01 25.69 -3.21
C GLY A 255 17.87 26.57 -2.67
N SER A 256 16.98 27.07 -3.53
CA SER A 256 15.83 27.89 -3.17
C SER A 256 14.50 27.14 -3.04
N GLY A 257 14.47 25.83 -3.34
CA GLY A 257 13.24 25.02 -3.34
C GLY A 257 13.19 23.99 -4.46
N VAL A 258 11.99 23.59 -4.83
CA VAL A 258 11.73 22.53 -5.81
C VAL A 258 10.72 23.01 -6.86
N ARG A 259 10.87 22.49 -8.07
CA ARG A 259 9.94 22.69 -9.19
C ARG A 259 9.56 21.33 -9.76
N VAL A 260 8.28 21.03 -9.77
CA VAL A 260 7.71 19.76 -10.25
C VAL A 260 6.89 20.03 -11.50
N ILE A 261 7.17 19.27 -12.56
CA ILE A 261 6.53 19.42 -13.87
C ILE A 261 5.75 18.16 -14.18
N THR A 262 4.49 18.33 -14.54
CA THR A 262 3.59 17.24 -14.92
C THR A 262 3.53 17.04 -16.44
N GLU A 263 2.98 15.92 -16.88
CA GLU A 263 2.87 15.53 -18.29
C GLU A 263 2.06 16.52 -19.15
N ASP A 264 1.15 17.27 -18.53
CA ASP A 264 0.37 18.35 -19.14
C ASP A 264 1.05 19.72 -19.06
N ASP A 265 2.37 19.75 -18.80
CA ASP A 265 3.21 20.95 -18.68
C ASP A 265 2.83 21.89 -17.53
N CYS A 266 1.96 21.46 -16.59
CA CYS A 266 1.70 22.22 -15.37
C CYS A 266 2.94 22.23 -14.46
N ILE A 267 3.20 23.38 -13.83
CA ILE A 267 4.38 23.62 -13.00
C ILE A 267 3.92 23.92 -11.57
N TYR A 268 4.50 23.19 -10.62
CA TYR A 268 4.28 23.36 -9.19
C TYR A 268 5.61 23.69 -8.52
N GLU A 269 5.68 24.80 -7.79
CA GLU A 269 6.88 25.22 -7.07
C GLU A 269 6.64 25.17 -5.58
N ALA A 270 7.61 24.67 -4.81
CA ALA A 270 7.49 24.50 -3.36
C ALA A 270 8.83 24.59 -2.65
N ASN A 271 8.81 24.58 -1.31
CA ASN A 271 10.04 24.50 -0.52
C ASN A 271 10.57 23.07 -0.48
N TYR A 272 9.66 22.08 -0.45
CA TYR A 272 10.01 20.67 -0.35
C TYR A 272 9.15 19.82 -1.29
N VAL A 273 9.72 18.69 -1.74
CA VAL A 273 9.00 17.62 -2.43
C VAL A 273 9.20 16.31 -1.68
N LEU A 274 8.12 15.57 -1.46
CA LEU A 274 8.13 14.19 -0.96
C LEU A 274 7.70 13.28 -2.11
N VAL A 275 8.58 12.34 -2.48
CA VAL A 275 8.32 11.40 -3.56
C VAL A 275 7.95 10.04 -2.99
N SER A 276 6.70 9.62 -3.20
CA SER A 276 6.13 8.35 -2.70
C SER A 276 5.71 7.39 -3.83
N VAL A 277 6.26 7.57 -5.02
CA VAL A 277 6.04 6.67 -6.16
C VAL A 277 6.60 5.28 -5.88
N SER A 278 6.12 4.26 -6.60
CA SER A 278 6.59 2.89 -6.40
C SER A 278 8.06 2.73 -6.80
N ILE A 279 8.73 1.73 -6.22
CA ILE A 279 10.11 1.38 -6.59
C ILE A 279 10.25 1.09 -8.09
N GLY A 280 9.25 0.45 -8.71
CA GLY A 280 9.25 0.21 -10.16
C GLY A 280 9.19 1.49 -11.00
N VAL A 281 8.56 2.56 -10.50
CA VAL A 281 8.63 3.88 -11.14
C VAL A 281 10.02 4.49 -11.00
N LEU A 282 10.65 4.37 -9.83
CA LEU A 282 12.02 4.87 -9.61
C LEU A 282 13.09 4.11 -10.41
N GLN A 283 12.88 2.82 -10.68
CA GLN A 283 13.73 1.99 -11.54
C GLN A 283 13.49 2.23 -13.04
N SER A 284 12.46 3.01 -13.39
CA SER A 284 12.14 3.38 -14.76
C SER A 284 12.67 4.77 -15.10
N ASN A 285 12.54 5.16 -16.38
CA ASN A 285 12.84 6.51 -16.85
C ASN A 285 11.58 7.41 -16.90
N LEU A 286 10.53 7.10 -16.15
CA LEU A 286 9.25 7.83 -16.21
C LEU A 286 9.28 9.20 -15.50
N VAL A 287 10.21 9.40 -14.56
CA VAL A 287 10.39 10.65 -13.81
C VAL A 287 11.86 11.07 -13.87
N ALA A 288 12.16 12.23 -14.45
CA ALA A 288 13.50 12.80 -14.50
C ALA A 288 13.79 13.63 -13.25
N PHE A 289 15.00 13.50 -12.70
CA PHE A 289 15.48 14.29 -11.57
C PHE A 289 16.60 15.23 -12.01
N HIS A 290 16.48 16.51 -11.63
CA HIS A 290 17.45 17.55 -11.97
C HIS A 290 17.88 18.33 -10.71
N PRO A 291 19.14 18.22 -10.25
CA PRO A 291 20.18 17.32 -10.74
C PRO A 291 19.80 15.83 -10.54
N PRO A 292 20.45 14.90 -11.25
CA PRO A 292 20.22 13.47 -11.08
C PRO A 292 20.41 13.04 -9.62
N LEU A 293 19.72 11.97 -9.22
CA LEU A 293 19.89 11.39 -7.89
C LEU A 293 21.36 10.95 -7.68
N PRO A 294 21.91 11.08 -6.46
CA PRO A 294 23.26 10.62 -6.16
C PRO A 294 23.45 9.14 -6.49
N ARG A 295 24.66 8.77 -6.93
CA ARG A 295 25.01 7.41 -7.35
C ARG A 295 24.64 6.34 -6.31
N TRP A 296 24.92 6.57 -5.04
CA TRP A 296 24.60 5.62 -3.96
C TRP A 296 23.09 5.32 -3.87
N LYS A 297 22.24 6.31 -4.20
CA LYS A 297 20.79 6.16 -4.16
C LYS A 297 20.28 5.39 -5.38
N LEU A 298 20.86 5.65 -6.56
CA LEU A 298 20.59 4.89 -7.78
C LEU A 298 20.97 3.41 -7.60
N GLU A 299 22.17 3.14 -7.07
CA GLU A 299 22.62 1.78 -6.77
C GLU A 299 21.71 1.08 -5.74
N ALA A 300 21.16 1.80 -4.76
CA ALA A 300 20.20 1.25 -3.82
C ALA A 300 18.85 0.93 -4.48
N ILE A 301 18.34 1.82 -5.35
CA ILE A 301 17.11 1.62 -6.11
C ILE A 301 17.24 0.39 -7.03
N GLU A 302 18.37 0.23 -7.72
CA GLU A 302 18.63 -0.89 -8.62
C GLU A 302 18.71 -2.24 -7.88
N LYS A 303 19.15 -2.25 -6.62
CA LYS A 303 19.25 -3.46 -5.79
C LYS A 303 17.91 -3.92 -5.21
N CYS A 304 16.86 -3.09 -5.27
CA CYS A 304 15.55 -3.49 -4.76
C CYS A 304 14.85 -4.44 -5.74
N ASP A 305 14.60 -5.67 -5.32
CA ASP A 305 13.83 -6.61 -6.12
C ASP A 305 12.35 -6.23 -6.17
N VAL A 306 11.78 -6.24 -7.38
CA VAL A 306 10.34 -6.00 -7.59
C VAL A 306 9.70 -7.31 -8.03
N THR A 307 9.02 -7.97 -7.10
CA THR A 307 8.20 -9.13 -7.44
C THR A 307 6.84 -8.68 -7.95
N VAL A 308 6.44 -9.24 -9.09
CA VAL A 308 5.12 -9.03 -9.68
C VAL A 308 4.27 -10.27 -9.47
N TYR A 309 3.10 -10.04 -8.90
CA TYR A 309 2.15 -11.06 -8.54
C TYR A 309 0.77 -10.67 -9.11
N THR A 310 -0.04 -11.66 -9.51
CA THR A 310 -1.34 -11.46 -10.16
C THR A 310 -2.39 -12.33 -9.52
N LYS A 311 -3.48 -11.67 -9.07
CA LYS A 311 -4.70 -12.32 -8.61
C LYS A 311 -5.63 -12.56 -9.79
N ILE A 312 -6.17 -13.78 -9.88
CA ILE A 312 -7.12 -14.14 -10.93
C ILE A 312 -8.43 -14.53 -10.27
N PHE A 313 -9.46 -13.70 -10.44
CA PHE A 313 -10.81 -13.93 -9.91
C PHE A 313 -11.66 -14.69 -10.93
N LEU A 314 -12.30 -15.77 -10.48
CA LEU A 314 -13.14 -16.62 -11.31
C LEU A 314 -14.52 -16.76 -10.69
N LYS A 315 -15.56 -16.56 -11.51
CA LYS A 315 -16.97 -16.78 -11.15
C LYS A 315 -17.50 -18.00 -11.85
N PHE A 316 -18.15 -18.88 -11.10
CA PHE A 316 -18.75 -20.11 -11.60
C PHE A 316 -20.26 -20.16 -11.33
N PRO A 317 -21.03 -20.89 -12.16
CA PRO A 317 -22.49 -21.02 -11.99
C PRO A 317 -22.89 -21.86 -10.77
N TYR A 318 -22.00 -22.74 -10.30
CA TYR A 318 -22.19 -23.54 -9.09
C TYR A 318 -20.84 -23.81 -8.44
N GLN A 319 -20.87 -24.18 -7.16
CA GLN A 319 -19.69 -24.56 -6.42
C GLN A 319 -19.38 -26.05 -6.59
N PHE A 320 -18.26 -26.34 -7.23
CA PHE A 320 -17.76 -27.71 -7.43
C PHE A 320 -16.55 -28.04 -6.55
N TRP A 321 -16.04 -27.06 -5.80
CA TRP A 321 -14.91 -27.21 -4.89
C TRP A 321 -15.36 -27.44 -3.44
N PRO A 322 -14.50 -28.04 -2.60
CA PRO A 322 -14.78 -28.21 -1.17
C PRO A 322 -15.07 -26.90 -0.45
N SER A 323 -15.96 -26.94 0.54
CA SER A 323 -16.29 -25.78 1.39
C SER A 323 -16.55 -26.13 2.83
N GLY A 324 -16.61 -25.10 3.66
CA GLY A 324 -16.81 -25.19 5.09
C GLY A 324 -15.50 -25.03 5.85
N PRO A 325 -15.53 -25.23 7.17
CA PRO A 325 -14.37 -25.08 8.03
C PRO A 325 -13.17 -25.88 7.52
N GLY A 326 -12.01 -25.22 7.41
CA GLY A 326 -10.76 -25.83 6.94
C GLY A 326 -10.58 -25.89 5.43
N ASN A 327 -11.53 -25.42 4.62
CA ASN A 327 -11.45 -25.42 3.15
C ASN A 327 -11.29 -24.01 2.55
N GLU A 328 -10.77 -23.04 3.32
CA GLU A 328 -10.52 -21.68 2.84
C GLU A 328 -9.44 -21.65 1.74
N PHE A 329 -8.40 -22.47 1.91
CA PHE A 329 -7.26 -22.54 1.01
C PHE A 329 -7.01 -23.97 0.55
N PHE A 330 -6.56 -24.10 -0.69
CA PHE A 330 -6.11 -25.37 -1.24
C PHE A 330 -4.97 -25.17 -2.25
N ILE A 331 -4.18 -26.23 -2.43
CA ILE A 331 -3.08 -26.28 -3.38
C ILE A 331 -3.47 -27.18 -4.55
N TYR A 332 -3.26 -26.70 -5.77
CA TYR A 332 -3.35 -27.47 -6.99
C TYR A 332 -1.95 -27.88 -7.46
N ALA A 333 -1.67 -29.18 -7.45
CA ALA A 333 -0.39 -29.74 -7.87
C ALA A 333 -0.40 -30.05 -9.37
N HIS A 334 0.47 -29.36 -10.10
CA HIS A 334 0.60 -29.50 -11.54
C HIS A 334 2.02 -29.93 -11.94
N ASP A 335 2.17 -30.56 -13.11
CA ASP A 335 3.48 -30.94 -13.67
C ASP A 335 4.33 -29.73 -14.06
N GLN A 336 3.72 -28.53 -14.08
CA GLN A 336 4.37 -27.25 -14.28
C GLN A 336 4.32 -26.48 -12.97
N ARG A 337 5.50 -26.18 -12.41
CA ARG A 337 5.66 -25.38 -11.19
C ARG A 337 4.96 -24.02 -11.32
N GLY A 338 4.21 -23.64 -10.29
CA GLY A 338 3.51 -22.34 -10.23
C GLY A 338 2.23 -22.24 -11.06
N TYR A 339 1.81 -23.30 -11.74
CA TYR A 339 0.64 -23.26 -12.61
C TYR A 339 -0.67 -23.28 -11.80
N TYR A 340 -1.17 -22.09 -11.46
CA TYR A 340 -2.36 -21.90 -10.62
C TYR A 340 -2.25 -22.68 -9.30
N THR A 341 -1.10 -22.61 -8.64
CA THR A 341 -0.80 -23.50 -7.51
C THR A 341 -1.64 -23.22 -6.28
N PHE A 342 -1.84 -21.96 -5.90
CA PHE A 342 -2.53 -21.61 -4.66
C PHE A 342 -3.90 -21.02 -4.97
N TRP A 343 -4.90 -21.47 -4.24
CA TRP A 343 -6.28 -21.07 -4.41
C TRP A 343 -6.92 -20.70 -3.09
N GLN A 344 -7.82 -19.74 -3.16
CA GLN A 344 -8.65 -19.34 -2.04
C GLN A 344 -10.13 -19.37 -2.41
N VAL A 345 -10.93 -19.82 -1.46
CA VAL A 345 -12.38 -19.83 -1.50
C VAL A 345 -12.88 -18.86 -0.44
N PRO A 346 -13.46 -17.72 -0.83
CA PRO A 346 -14.17 -16.87 0.11
C PRO A 346 -15.43 -17.61 0.60
N ASP A 347 -15.39 -18.10 1.84
CA ASP A 347 -16.54 -18.64 2.57
C ASP A 347 -17.71 -17.61 2.63
N LYS A 348 -18.87 -17.98 2.10
CA LYS A 348 -20.06 -17.12 2.07
C LYS A 348 -20.49 -16.61 3.45
N GLN A 349 -20.22 -17.34 4.54
CA GLN A 349 -20.63 -16.93 5.89
C GLN A 349 -19.66 -15.94 6.54
N ARG A 350 -18.38 -15.98 6.15
CA ARG A 350 -17.33 -15.12 6.70
C ARG A 350 -17.07 -13.90 5.83
N PHE A 351 -17.13 -14.04 4.51
CA PHE A 351 -16.67 -13.04 3.55
C PHE A 351 -17.79 -12.20 2.94
N LEU A 352 -19.01 -12.74 2.80
CA LEU A 352 -20.13 -12.06 2.16
C LEU A 352 -21.16 -11.58 3.19
N ASN A 353 -21.64 -10.35 3.03
CA ASN A 353 -22.78 -9.86 3.83
C ASN A 353 -24.05 -10.66 3.47
N ARG A 354 -25.05 -10.71 4.38
CA ARG A 354 -26.32 -11.48 4.20
C ARG A 354 -27.04 -11.26 2.87
N LYS A 355 -26.86 -10.10 2.23
CA LYS A 355 -27.41 -9.80 0.89
C LYS A 355 -26.63 -10.48 -0.24
N GLN A 356 -25.30 -10.48 -0.17
CA GLN A 356 -24.42 -11.13 -1.16
C GLN A 356 -24.42 -12.66 -1.04
N SER A 357 -24.72 -13.21 0.15
CA SER A 357 -24.87 -14.66 0.34
C SER A 357 -26.12 -15.25 -0.32
N GLN A 358 -27.12 -14.41 -0.64
CA GLN A 358 -28.38 -14.84 -1.28
C GLN A 358 -28.28 -14.91 -2.81
N GLU A 359 -27.32 -14.23 -3.42
CA GLU A 359 -26.97 -14.43 -4.82
C GLU A 359 -26.01 -15.63 -4.94
N GLU A 360 -26.22 -16.52 -5.90
CA GLU A 360 -25.37 -17.67 -6.20
C GLU A 360 -24.01 -17.25 -6.81
N ASN A 361 -23.29 -16.38 -6.11
CA ASN A 361 -21.96 -15.92 -6.51
C ASN A 361 -20.92 -16.91 -5.97
N HIS A 362 -20.60 -17.91 -6.79
CA HIS A 362 -19.53 -18.86 -6.49
C HIS A 362 -18.22 -18.31 -7.04
N LEU A 363 -17.46 -17.66 -6.16
CA LEU A 363 -16.19 -17.05 -6.48
C LEU A 363 -15.05 -17.91 -5.94
N CYS A 364 -14.00 -18.04 -6.74
CA CYS A 364 -12.74 -18.63 -6.34
C CYS A 364 -11.63 -17.85 -7.02
N TYR A 365 -10.46 -17.76 -6.42
CA TYR A 365 -9.36 -17.04 -7.02
C TYR A 365 -8.04 -17.73 -6.80
N SER A 366 -7.17 -17.59 -7.80
CA SER A 366 -5.86 -18.23 -7.84
C SER A 366 -4.76 -17.19 -7.88
N TYR A 367 -3.63 -17.61 -7.31
CA TYR A 367 -2.44 -16.82 -7.19
C TYR A 367 -1.40 -17.23 -8.22
N GLN A 368 -1.02 -16.29 -9.10
CA GLN A 368 0.06 -16.51 -10.06
C GLN A 368 1.17 -15.45 -9.96
N ARG A 369 2.40 -15.95 -9.80
CA ARG A 369 3.61 -15.14 -10.02
C ARG A 369 3.87 -15.07 -11.52
N ARG A 370 4.07 -13.86 -12.06
CA ARG A 370 4.54 -13.73 -13.44
C ARG A 370 5.99 -14.19 -13.46
N ALA A 371 6.30 -15.24 -14.21
CA ALA A 371 7.69 -15.57 -14.51
C ALA A 371 8.29 -14.37 -15.28
N LEU A 372 9.08 -13.54 -14.61
CA LEU A 372 9.91 -12.58 -15.32
C LEU A 372 10.97 -13.38 -16.08
N PRO A 373 11.20 -13.09 -17.37
CA PRO A 373 12.26 -13.78 -18.10
C PRO A 373 13.61 -13.49 -17.40
N PRO A 374 14.58 -14.43 -17.46
CA PRO A 374 15.87 -14.26 -16.81
C PRO A 374 16.53 -12.94 -17.26
N PRO A 375 17.33 -12.29 -16.38
CA PRO A 375 17.85 -10.94 -16.58
C PRO A 375 18.67 -10.73 -17.86
N SER A 376 19.05 -11.79 -18.57
CA SER A 376 19.68 -11.75 -19.90
C SER A 376 18.74 -11.46 -21.07
N SER A 377 17.44 -11.27 -20.82
CA SER A 377 16.42 -11.08 -21.87
C SER A 377 15.50 -9.88 -21.63
N GLN A 378 16.10 -8.74 -21.22
CA GLN A 378 15.49 -7.42 -21.46
C GLN A 378 15.48 -7.12 -22.97
N VAL A 379 14.57 -7.79 -23.68
CA VAL A 379 14.09 -7.30 -24.98
C VAL A 379 13.02 -6.27 -24.66
N VAL A 380 13.32 -5.03 -25.06
CA VAL A 380 12.41 -3.89 -25.11
C VAL A 380 11.04 -4.30 -25.64
N LEU A 381 10.05 -4.48 -24.77
CA LEU A 381 8.66 -4.52 -25.18
C LEU A 381 8.19 -3.08 -25.35
N ARG A 382 8.38 -2.57 -26.57
CA ARG A 382 7.70 -1.39 -27.10
C ARG A 382 6.19 -1.62 -27.05
N ASN A 383 5.48 -0.59 -26.61
CA ASN A 383 4.06 -0.25 -26.80
C ASN A 383 3.18 -1.23 -27.61
N SER A 384 2.02 -1.52 -27.04
CA SER A 384 0.75 -1.42 -27.79
C SER A 384 -0.45 -1.38 -26.84
N LEU A 385 -1.14 -0.23 -26.91
CA LEU A 385 -2.44 0.18 -26.38
C LEU A 385 -2.51 0.72 -24.95
#